data_AF-A0A6P0TMG6-F1
#
_entry.id   AF-A0A6P0TMG6-F1
#
_cell.length_a   1.000
_cell.length_b   1.000
_cell.length_c   1.000
_cell.angle_alpha   90.00
_cell.angle_beta   90.00
_cell.angle_gamma   90.00
#
_symmetry.space_group_name_H-M   'P 1'
#
loop_
_entity.id
_entity.type
_entity.pdbx_description
1 polymer ?
#
loop_
_entity_poly.entity_id
_entity_poly.type
_entity_poly.pdbx_seq_one_letter_code
_entity_poly.pdbx_strand_id
1 'polypeptide(L)' 'IASAIFWGVLKATVGIRVSEEDELMGLDIAEHGMEAYSGFVKDANTVPASPPAERV' A
#
# COMPACT_ATOMS: atom_id res chain seq x y z
N ILE A 1 -6.16 -14.16 -24.62
CA ILE A 1 -6.40 -13.09 -25.62
C ILE A 1 -7.50 -12.14 -25.16
N ALA A 2 -8.71 -12.63 -24.84
CA ALA A 2 -9.81 -11.78 -24.34
C ALA A 2 -9.40 -10.86 -23.16
N SER A 3 -8.71 -11.40 -22.14
CA SER A 3 -8.25 -10.60 -21.00
C SER A 3 -7.26 -9.50 -21.41
N ALA A 4 -6.35 -9.77 -22.34
CA ALA A 4 -5.39 -8.77 -22.80
C ALA A 4 -6.08 -7.60 -23.53
N ILE A 5 -7.11 -7.90 -24.33
CA ILE A 5 -7.93 -6.88 -25.00
C ILE A 5 -8.71 -6.08 -23.95
N PHE A 6 -9.37 -6.76 -23.01
CA PHE A 6 -10.15 -6.12 -21.97
C PHE A 6 -9.31 -5.16 -21.10
N TRP A 7 -8.18 -5.63 -20.57
CA TRP A 7 -7.27 -4.80 -19.79
C TRP A 7 -6.64 -3.68 -20.62
N GLY A 8 -6.37 -3.93 -21.91
CA GLY A 8 -5.87 -2.92 -22.84
C GLY A 8 -6.87 -1.78 -23.06
N VAL A 9 -8.15 -2.09 -23.22
CA VAL A 9 -9.22 -1.09 -23.37
C VAL A 9 -9.37 -0.27 -22.09
N LEU A 10 -9.43 -0.90 -20.92
CA LEU A 10 -9.54 -0.18 -19.64
C LEU A 10 -8.35 0.76 -19.39
N LYS A 11 -7.14 0.30 -19.72
CA LYS A 11 -5.94 1.13 -19.63
C LYS A 11 -6.00 2.36 -20.52
N ALA A 12 -6.59 2.25 -21.71
CA ALA A 12 -6.63 3.33 -22.70
C ALA A 12 -7.76 4.35 -22.46
N THR A 13 -8.89 3.94 -21.86
CA THR A 13 -10.06 4.82 -21.70
C THR A 13 -10.07 5.57 -20.37
N VAL A 14 -9.97 4.84 -19.27
CA VAL A 14 -10.10 5.40 -17.91
C VAL A 14 -8.75 5.45 -17.18
N GLY A 15 -7.85 4.53 -17.52
CA GLY A 15 -6.66 4.28 -16.70
C GLY A 15 -7.07 3.56 -15.40
N ILE A 16 -6.33 2.50 -15.05
CA ILE A 16 -6.63 1.67 -13.86
C ILE A 16 -5.50 1.68 -12.83
N ARG A 17 -4.40 2.39 -13.12
CA ARG A 17 -3.21 2.51 -12.28
C ARG A 17 -3.15 3.94 -11.76
N VAL A 18 -2.74 4.10 -10.51
CA VAL A 18 -2.53 5.40 -9.86
C VAL A 18 -1.20 6.02 -10.32
N SER A 19 -0.92 7.24 -9.87
CA SER A 19 0.37 7.89 -10.13
C SER A 19 1.52 7.11 -9.47
N GLU A 20 2.75 7.24 -10.00
CA GLU A 20 3.92 6.58 -9.41
C GLU A 20 4.18 7.04 -7.96
N GLU A 21 3.88 8.30 -7.66
CA GLU A 21 3.98 8.86 -6.31
C GLU A 21 2.98 8.22 -5.35
N ASP A 22 1.71 8.11 -5.75
CA ASP A 22 0.67 7.48 -4.92
C ASP A 22 0.92 5.97 -4.75
N GLU A 23 1.48 5.31 -5.77
CA GLU A 23 1.87 3.91 -5.70
C GLU A 23 2.99 3.68 -4.69
N LEU A 24 3.96 4.59 -4.60
CA LEU A 24 5.06 4.53 -3.63
C LEU A 24 4.62 4.89 -2.21
N MET A 25 3.75 5.90 -2.07
CA MET A 25 3.26 6.36 -0.77
C MET A 25 2.25 5.38 -0.16
N GLY A 26 1.47 4.68 -0.99
CA GLY A 26 0.40 3.78 -0.58
C GLY A 26 -0.96 4.48 -0.60
N LEU A 27 -1.97 3.79 -1.16
CA LEU A 27 -3.26 4.40 -1.46
C LEU A 27 -4.06 4.79 -0.21
N ASP A 28 -3.92 4.02 0.87
CA ASP A 28 -4.54 4.35 2.16
C ASP A 28 -4.06 5.72 2.67
N ILE A 29 -2.76 6.01 2.52
CA ILE A 29 -2.18 7.29 2.92
C ILE A 29 -2.58 8.38 1.93
N ALA A 30 -2.52 8.10 0.61
CA ALA A 30 -2.81 9.07 -0.44
C ALA A 30 -4.26 9.57 -0.43
N GLU A 31 -5.23 8.68 -0.20
CA GLU A 31 -6.66 9.01 -0.27
C GLU A 31 -7.30 9.24 1.10
N HIS A 32 -6.88 8.50 2.13
CA HIS A 32 -7.52 8.50 3.45
C HIS A 32 -6.66 9.14 4.55
N GLY A 33 -5.40 9.48 4.27
CA GLY A 33 -4.51 10.18 5.19
C GLY A 33 -4.08 9.36 6.41
N MET A 34 -4.30 8.04 6.39
CA MET A 34 -3.99 7.15 7.51
C MET A 34 -3.55 5.77 7.00
N GLU A 35 -2.69 5.10 7.77
CA GLU A 35 -2.34 3.71 7.47
C GLU A 35 -3.48 2.78 7.84
N ALA A 36 -3.81 1.81 6.97
CA ALA A 36 -4.88 0.85 7.23
C ALA A 36 -4.60 -0.04 8.46
N TYR A 37 -3.32 -0.28 8.78
CA TYR A 37 -2.92 -1.11 9.92
C TYR A 37 -1.76 -0.47 10.70
N SER A 38 -1.98 -0.27 12.00
CA SER A 38 -0.93 0.13 12.93
C SER A 38 0.09 -1.00 13.13
N GLY A 39 1.38 -0.70 13.02
CA GLY A 39 2.46 -1.64 13.40
C GLY A 39 3.21 -2.29 12.24
N PHE A 40 3.00 -1.86 10.99
CA PHE A 40 3.93 -2.20 9.92
C PHE A 40 5.26 -1.47 10.14
N VAL A 41 6.28 -2.25 10.49
CA VAL A 41 7.66 -1.75 10.56
C VAL A 41 8.13 -1.53 9.12
N LYS A 42 8.12 -0.27 8.66
CA LYS A 42 8.66 0.10 7.34
C LYS A 42 10.18 -0.11 7.25
N ASP A 43 10.85 -0.16 8.40
CA ASP A 43 12.29 -0.41 8.54
C ASP A 43 12.59 -1.55 9.51
N ALA A 44 12.88 -2.74 8.99
CA ALA A 44 13.26 -3.91 9.81
C ALA A 44 14.53 -3.68 10.68
N ASN A 45 15.20 -2.53 10.55
CA ASN A 45 16.46 -2.21 11.24
C ASN A 45 16.32 -1.28 12.45
N THR A 46 15.12 -0.90 12.90
CA THR A 46 14.96 -0.02 14.08
C THR A 46 14.14 -0.60 15.22
N VAL A 47 14.08 -1.94 15.36
CA VAL A 47 13.44 -2.57 16.52
C VAL A 47 14.50 -2.86 17.60
N PRO A 48 14.70 -2.02 18.63
CA PRO A 48 15.12 -2.55 19.91
C PRO A 48 13.95 -3.40 20.42
N ALA A 49 14.21 -4.68 20.65
CA ALA A 49 13.22 -5.64 21.13
C ALA A 49 12.34 -5.02 22.23
N SER A 50 11.05 -4.82 21.91
CA SER A 50 10.06 -4.41 22.90
C SER A 50 10.10 -5.38 24.09
N PRO A 51 10.12 -4.89 25.35
CA PRO A 51 10.21 -5.77 26.52
C PRO A 51 9.00 -6.72 26.56
N PRO A 52 9.17 -7.94 27.11
CA PRO A 52 8.09 -8.91 27.17
C PRO A 52 6.94 -8.31 27.97
N ALA A 53 5.76 -8.31 27.34
CA ALA A 53 4.51 -7.83 27.90
C ALA A 53 4.39 -8.19 29.39
N GLU A 54 4.38 -7.16 30.21
CA GLU A 54 4.16 -7.25 31.64
C GLU A 54 2.82 -7.93 31.89
N ARG A 55 2.88 -9.05 32.62
CA ARG A 55 1.73 -9.82 33.08
C ARG A 55 0.78 -8.91 33.87
N VAL A 56 -0.45 -8.73 33.38
CA VAL A 56 -1.64 -8.45 34.19
C VAL A 56 -2.78 -9.30 33.68
#